data_AF-A0A7C5VEU5-F1
#
_entry.id   AF-A0A7C5VEU5-F1
#
_cell.length_a   1.000
_cell.length_b   1.000
_cell.length_c   1.000
_cell.angle_alpha   90.00
_cell.angle_beta   90.00
_cell.angle_gamma   90.00
#
_symmetry.space_group_name_H-M   'P 1'
#
loop_
_entity.id
_entity.type
_entity.pdbx_description
1 polymer ?
#
loop_
_entity_poly.entity_id
_entity_poly.type
_entity_poly.pdbx_seq_one_letter_code
_entity_poly.pdbx_strand_id
1 'polypeptide(L)'
;MGFDEFATALARRQYMLPGEKRVEDIFRRVAREIAKAEKPEDRAYWEEKFYNLMASKRFSPGGRILAGADTEHGNLLNCFVQGATENPPHTLEGIEEVAVKLALVTKVGGGNGVNLDPYLPKQGVRRQVSGIAYLSADHPDVEDFIRGLMVPSHTPDGPKQAFPIRLWRRVVYGPASEALKALAREHGVEVVPVRPGDGVLEVADDMESIVRAGFTAVRQALKGEVPQLDLSRLRPLGSPVRRSGGTASGPTSFLIEFYENFLRFASLGAERAGPVAVLRYVYAPLLRGVKQGGVR
;
A
#
# COMPACT_ATOMS: atom_id res chain seq x y z
N MET A 1 -12.01 -41.28 -5.22
CA MET A 1 -12.36 -40.20 -6.16
C MET A 1 -11.31 -39.11 -6.04
N GLY A 2 -10.52 -38.88 -7.09
CA GLY A 2 -9.50 -37.83 -7.10
C GLY A 2 -10.08 -36.41 -7.18
N PHE A 3 -9.20 -35.43 -7.31
CA PHE A 3 -9.55 -34.06 -7.69
C PHE A 3 -9.76 -33.99 -9.20
N ASP A 4 -10.72 -33.18 -9.64
CA ASP A 4 -10.99 -33.01 -11.07
C ASP A 4 -9.91 -32.14 -11.74
N GLU A 5 -10.02 -32.03 -13.07
CA GLU A 5 -9.08 -31.26 -13.88
C GLU A 5 -9.05 -29.77 -13.49
N PHE A 6 -10.22 -29.21 -13.17
CA PHE A 6 -10.32 -27.80 -12.79
C PHE A 6 -9.61 -27.51 -11.46
N ALA A 7 -9.85 -28.32 -10.43
CA ALA A 7 -9.17 -28.21 -9.14
C ALA A 7 -7.65 -28.39 -9.29
N THR A 8 -7.22 -29.32 -10.14
CA THR A 8 -5.80 -29.56 -10.41
C THR A 8 -5.15 -28.37 -11.13
N ALA A 9 -5.83 -27.81 -12.14
CA ALA A 9 -5.36 -26.64 -12.88
C ALA A 9 -5.28 -25.39 -11.98
N LEU A 10 -6.29 -25.16 -11.14
CA LEU A 10 -6.30 -24.07 -10.16
C LEU A 10 -5.17 -24.21 -9.14
N ALA A 11 -5.00 -25.41 -8.58
CA ALA A 11 -3.94 -25.70 -7.61
C ALA A 11 -2.55 -25.47 -8.21
N ARG A 12 -2.32 -25.95 -9.44
CA ARG A 12 -1.07 -25.72 -10.16
C ARG A 12 -0.78 -24.25 -10.39
N ARG A 13 -1.81 -23.48 -10.77
CA ARG A 13 -1.66 -22.05 -11.03
C ARG A 13 -1.38 -21.24 -9.77
N GLN A 14 -2.02 -21.57 -8.64
CA GLN A 14 -2.11 -20.65 -7.50
C GLN A 14 -1.38 -21.12 -6.23
N TYR A 15 -1.19 -22.43 -6.04
CA TYR A 15 -0.82 -22.99 -4.73
C TYR A 15 0.35 -23.98 -4.75
N MET A 16 0.65 -24.61 -5.90
CA MET A 16 1.74 -25.59 -6.00
C MET A 16 3.11 -24.92 -5.94
N LEU A 17 3.98 -25.44 -5.09
CA LEU A 17 5.40 -25.09 -5.02
C LEU A 17 6.24 -25.98 -5.95
N PRO A 18 7.48 -25.58 -6.30
CA PRO A 18 8.39 -26.41 -7.08
C PRO A 18 8.56 -27.80 -6.46
N GLY A 19 8.26 -28.85 -7.24
CA GLY A 19 8.33 -30.25 -6.82
C GLY A 19 6.99 -30.90 -6.45
N GLU A 20 5.95 -30.10 -6.19
CA GLU A 20 4.58 -30.61 -5.98
C GLU A 20 3.93 -30.99 -7.32
N LYS A 21 3.34 -32.19 -7.40
CA LYS A 21 2.77 -32.72 -8.65
C LYS A 21 1.25 -32.88 -8.59
N ARG A 22 0.70 -33.05 -7.39
CA ARG A 22 -0.71 -33.32 -7.14
C ARG A 22 -1.25 -32.45 -6.01
N VAL A 23 -2.56 -32.27 -5.97
CA VAL A 23 -3.25 -31.47 -4.94
C VAL A 23 -2.95 -32.03 -3.53
N GLU A 24 -2.83 -33.34 -3.42
CA GLU A 24 -2.49 -34.03 -2.18
C GLU A 24 -1.11 -33.63 -1.63
N ASP A 25 -0.17 -33.25 -2.50
CA ASP A 25 1.17 -32.83 -2.06
C ASP A 25 1.09 -31.48 -1.33
N ILE A 26 0.26 -30.55 -1.82
CA ILE A 26 -0.07 -29.28 -1.13
C ILE A 26 -0.67 -29.59 0.25
N PHE A 27 -1.66 -30.49 0.32
CA PHE A 27 -2.30 -30.82 1.59
C PHE A 27 -1.35 -31.47 2.59
N ARG A 28 -0.39 -32.27 2.10
CA ARG A 28 0.66 -32.84 2.96
C ARG A 28 1.54 -31.75 3.55
N ARG A 29 1.98 -30.79 2.73
CA ARG A 29 2.73 -29.61 3.20
C ARG A 29 1.94 -28.80 4.22
N VAL A 30 0.69 -28.47 3.92
CA VAL A 30 -0.19 -27.71 4.81
C VAL A 30 -0.41 -28.45 6.13
N ALA A 31 -0.70 -29.74 6.09
CA ALA A 31 -0.93 -30.54 7.29
C ALA A 31 0.29 -30.56 8.21
N ARG A 32 1.49 -30.75 7.64
CA ARG A 32 2.76 -30.70 8.37
C ARG A 32 2.99 -29.34 9.01
N GLU A 33 2.73 -28.25 8.27
CA GLU A 33 2.91 -26.89 8.80
C GLU A 33 1.99 -26.62 9.98
N ILE A 34 0.69 -26.90 9.83
CA ILE A 34 -0.31 -26.64 10.88
C ILE A 34 -0.04 -27.51 12.12
N ALA A 35 0.40 -28.76 11.95
CA ALA A 35 0.75 -29.63 13.06
C ALA A 35 1.93 -29.12 13.91
N LYS A 36 2.74 -28.15 13.43
CA LYS A 36 3.82 -27.56 14.24
C LYS A 36 3.33 -26.84 15.50
N ALA A 37 2.07 -26.38 15.52
CA ALA A 37 1.46 -25.76 16.70
C ALA A 37 1.19 -26.77 17.84
N GLU A 38 1.11 -28.06 17.52
CA GLU A 38 0.92 -29.14 18.49
C GLU A 38 2.23 -29.53 19.17
N LYS A 39 2.11 -30.25 20.29
CA LYS A 39 3.26 -30.82 21.02
C LYS A 39 4.08 -31.75 20.12
N PRO A 40 5.43 -31.74 20.20
CA PRO A 40 6.30 -32.54 19.34
C PRO A 40 5.88 -34.01 19.20
N GLU A 41 5.47 -34.65 20.29
CA GLU A 41 5.03 -36.04 20.36
C GLU A 41 3.70 -36.32 19.62
N ASP A 42 2.83 -35.31 19.50
CA ASP A 42 1.50 -35.43 18.89
C ASP A 42 1.46 -34.99 17.42
N ARG A 43 2.52 -34.34 16.91
CA ARG A 43 2.51 -33.74 15.57
C ARG A 43 2.24 -34.74 14.46
N ALA A 44 2.84 -35.93 14.53
CA ALA A 44 2.64 -36.97 13.50
C ALA A 44 1.17 -37.45 13.47
N TYR A 45 0.55 -37.57 14.65
CA TYR A 45 -0.86 -37.92 14.75
C TYR A 45 -1.75 -36.83 14.11
N TRP A 46 -1.52 -35.57 14.47
CA TRP A 46 -2.32 -34.45 13.96
C TRP A 46 -2.09 -34.15 12.49
N GLU A 47 -0.85 -34.25 11.99
CA GLU A 47 -0.55 -34.12 10.56
C GLU A 47 -1.41 -35.10 9.73
N GLU A 48 -1.47 -36.38 10.12
CA GLU A 48 -2.30 -37.36 9.43
C GLU A 48 -3.79 -37.00 9.51
N LYS A 49 -4.28 -36.51 10.65
CA LYS A 49 -5.68 -36.08 10.79
C LYS A 49 -5.99 -34.90 9.87
N PHE A 50 -5.15 -33.87 9.84
CA PHE A 50 -5.33 -32.70 8.98
C PHE A 50 -5.26 -33.05 7.50
N TYR A 51 -4.29 -33.88 7.09
CA TYR A 51 -4.17 -34.37 5.73
C TYR A 51 -5.45 -35.10 5.31
N ASN A 52 -5.92 -36.04 6.13
CA ASN A 52 -7.10 -36.84 5.81
C ASN A 52 -8.36 -35.97 5.71
N LEU A 53 -8.53 -34.94 6.54
CA LEU A 53 -9.63 -33.99 6.44
C LEU A 53 -9.65 -33.25 5.09
N MET A 54 -8.50 -32.77 4.63
CA MET A 54 -8.37 -32.07 3.35
C MET A 54 -8.50 -33.01 2.15
N ALA A 55 -7.77 -34.13 2.16
CA ALA A 55 -7.77 -35.09 1.06
C ALA A 55 -9.13 -35.77 0.86
N SER A 56 -9.90 -35.97 1.94
CA SER A 56 -11.28 -36.49 1.87
C SER A 56 -12.33 -35.43 1.53
N LYS A 57 -11.92 -34.19 1.25
CA LYS A 57 -12.79 -33.04 0.90
C LYS A 57 -13.80 -32.67 2.00
N ARG A 58 -13.52 -33.05 3.24
CA ARG A 58 -14.36 -32.69 4.41
C ARG A 58 -14.06 -31.29 4.94
N PHE A 59 -12.90 -30.74 4.57
CA PHE A 59 -12.46 -29.41 4.94
C PHE A 59 -11.58 -28.83 3.83
N SER A 60 -11.73 -27.53 3.57
CA SER A 60 -10.80 -26.78 2.71
C SER A 60 -10.31 -25.56 3.50
N PRO A 61 -8.99 -25.41 3.71
CA PRO A 61 -8.47 -24.21 4.33
C PRO A 61 -8.60 -23.02 3.38
N GLY A 62 -8.44 -21.80 3.90
CA GLY A 62 -8.39 -20.60 3.08
C GLY A 62 -7.19 -20.61 2.12
N GLY A 63 -7.34 -19.99 0.94
CA GLY A 63 -6.31 -20.02 -0.11
C GLY A 63 -4.91 -19.57 0.32
N ARG A 64 -4.83 -18.65 1.29
CA ARG A 64 -3.55 -18.17 1.86
C ARG A 64 -2.85 -19.20 2.73
N ILE A 65 -3.59 -20.09 3.38
CA ILE A 65 -3.00 -21.22 4.11
C ILE A 65 -2.41 -22.20 3.09
N LEU A 66 -3.13 -22.47 1.99
CA LEU A 66 -2.63 -23.32 0.89
C LEU A 66 -1.35 -22.73 0.26
N ALA A 67 -1.35 -21.42 -0.01
CA ALA A 67 -0.22 -20.72 -0.62
C ALA A 67 0.96 -20.50 0.32
N GLY A 68 0.69 -20.22 1.61
CA GLY A 68 1.68 -19.71 2.55
C GLY A 68 2.33 -20.76 3.46
N ALA A 69 1.71 -21.93 3.63
CA ALA A 69 2.23 -22.98 4.51
C ALA A 69 3.60 -23.47 4.05
N ASP A 70 4.57 -23.53 4.97
CA ASP A 70 5.95 -23.98 4.74
C ASP A 70 6.66 -23.18 3.62
N THR A 71 6.37 -21.87 3.52
CA THR A 71 7.05 -20.92 2.62
C THR A 71 7.81 -19.87 3.41
N GLU A 72 8.82 -19.24 2.81
CA GLU A 72 9.59 -18.15 3.44
C GLU A 72 8.72 -16.98 3.92
N HIS A 73 7.59 -16.71 3.25
CA HIS A 73 6.68 -15.64 3.64
C HIS A 73 5.84 -15.99 4.88
N GLY A 74 5.47 -17.27 5.04
CA GLY A 74 4.89 -17.85 6.25
C GLY A 74 3.58 -17.25 6.80
N ASN A 75 3.01 -16.22 6.16
CA ASN A 75 1.80 -15.58 6.65
C ASN A 75 0.53 -16.37 6.26
N LEU A 76 -0.06 -17.05 7.23
CA LEU A 76 -1.26 -17.87 7.10
C LEU A 76 -2.58 -17.11 7.35
N LEU A 77 -2.50 -15.85 7.80
CA LEU A 77 -3.67 -15.03 8.12
C LEU A 77 -4.06 -14.15 6.92
N ASN A 78 -5.36 -14.11 6.65
CA ASN A 78 -5.94 -13.38 5.52
C ASN A 78 -6.45 -12.00 5.90
N CYS A 79 -7.35 -11.94 6.87
CA CYS A 79 -8.14 -10.75 7.18
C CYS A 79 -7.77 -10.24 8.56
N PHE A 80 -7.53 -8.93 8.66
CA PHE A 80 -7.19 -8.25 9.88
C PHE A 80 -8.20 -7.14 10.13
N VAL A 81 -8.69 -7.01 11.36
CA VAL A 81 -9.46 -5.83 11.77
C VAL A 81 -8.51 -4.89 12.50
N GLN A 82 -8.27 -3.72 11.92
CA GLN A 82 -7.41 -2.69 12.50
C GLN A 82 -8.22 -1.81 13.46
N GLY A 83 -7.61 -1.41 14.57
CA GLY A 83 -8.25 -0.53 15.55
C GLY A 83 -7.55 -0.46 16.91
N ALA A 84 -6.69 -1.43 17.22
CA ALA A 84 -5.79 -1.31 18.37
C ALA A 84 -4.73 -0.24 18.07
N THR A 85 -4.62 0.76 18.94
CA THR A 85 -3.67 1.89 18.84
C THR A 85 -3.13 2.21 20.23
N GLU A 86 -1.93 2.77 20.30
CA GLU A 86 -1.35 3.30 21.55
C GLU A 86 -2.02 4.63 21.91
N ASN A 87 -2.30 5.46 20.91
CA ASN A 87 -3.06 6.70 21.07
C ASN A 87 -4.58 6.46 20.91
N PRO A 88 -5.45 7.32 21.48
CA PRO A 88 -6.89 7.17 21.27
C PRO A 88 -7.24 7.19 19.77
N PRO A 89 -8.03 6.22 19.24
CA PRO A 89 -8.20 6.06 17.80
C PRO A 89 -8.71 7.32 17.06
N HIS A 90 -9.45 8.19 17.75
CA HIS A 90 -10.02 9.40 17.18
C HIS A 90 -9.04 10.57 17.06
N THR A 91 -7.84 10.49 17.64
CA THR A 91 -6.83 11.54 17.48
C THR A 91 -6.10 11.38 16.14
N LEU A 92 -5.40 12.42 15.72
CA LEU A 92 -4.61 12.36 14.49
C LEU A 92 -3.52 11.28 14.58
N GLU A 93 -2.92 11.11 15.76
CA GLU A 93 -1.93 10.08 16.07
C GLU A 93 -2.54 8.66 15.97
N GLY A 94 -3.73 8.44 16.53
CA GLY A 94 -4.43 7.16 16.40
C GLY A 94 -4.79 6.84 14.93
N ILE A 95 -5.25 7.84 14.18
CA ILE A 95 -5.54 7.69 12.74
C ILE A 95 -4.26 7.33 11.96
N GLU A 96 -3.13 7.96 12.28
CA GLU A 96 -1.82 7.65 11.69
C GLU A 96 -1.38 6.22 11.98
N GLU A 97 -1.49 5.75 13.22
CA GLU A 97 -1.13 4.38 13.59
C GLU A 97 -1.95 3.35 12.81
N VAL A 98 -3.27 3.55 12.71
CA VAL A 98 -4.14 2.68 11.89
C VAL A 98 -3.73 2.76 10.43
N ALA A 99 -3.45 3.95 9.89
CA ALA A 99 -2.99 4.13 8.52
C ALA A 99 -1.68 3.37 8.22
N VAL A 100 -0.71 3.42 9.13
CA VAL A 100 0.55 2.66 9.01
C VAL A 100 0.27 1.16 9.01
N LYS A 101 -0.56 0.67 9.94
CA LYS A 101 -0.95 -0.75 10.00
C LYS A 101 -1.65 -1.21 8.72
N LEU A 102 -2.58 -0.42 8.21
CA LEU A 102 -3.27 -0.69 6.94
C LEU A 102 -2.29 -0.80 5.77
N ALA A 103 -1.35 0.14 5.67
CA ALA A 103 -0.33 0.14 4.62
C ALA A 103 0.57 -1.10 4.69
N LEU A 104 1.04 -1.47 5.90
CA LEU A 104 1.90 -2.63 6.10
C LEU A 104 1.19 -3.96 5.83
N VAL A 105 -0.07 -4.11 6.29
CA VAL A 105 -0.87 -5.31 6.02
C VAL A 105 -1.22 -5.43 4.54
N THR A 106 -1.58 -4.33 3.88
CA THR A 106 -1.86 -4.32 2.44
C THR A 106 -0.62 -4.67 1.62
N LYS A 107 0.55 -4.17 2.02
CA LYS A 107 1.84 -4.48 1.38
C LYS A 107 2.14 -5.97 1.36
N VAL A 108 1.73 -6.71 2.39
CA VAL A 108 1.89 -8.18 2.45
C VAL A 108 0.70 -8.94 1.88
N GLY A 109 -0.27 -8.27 1.25
CA GLY A 109 -1.44 -8.88 0.63
C GLY A 109 -2.49 -9.37 1.64
N GLY A 110 -2.54 -8.80 2.84
CA GLY A 110 -3.62 -9.04 3.81
C GLY A 110 -4.83 -8.16 3.51
N GLY A 111 -6.03 -8.69 3.76
CA GLY A 111 -7.28 -7.93 3.77
C GLY A 111 -7.41 -7.11 5.05
N ASN A 112 -7.94 -5.90 4.94
CA ASN A 112 -8.11 -4.98 6.05
C ASN A 112 -9.59 -4.66 6.29
N GLY A 113 -10.02 -4.78 7.54
CA GLY A 113 -11.22 -4.16 8.09
C GLY A 113 -10.84 -3.03 9.03
N VAL A 114 -11.69 -2.02 9.16
CA VAL A 114 -11.51 -0.91 10.11
C VAL A 114 -12.81 -0.71 10.87
N ASN A 115 -12.73 -0.47 12.18
CA ASN A 115 -13.86 0.02 12.97
C ASN A 115 -13.90 1.54 12.92
N LEU A 116 -15.01 2.14 12.47
CA LEU A 116 -15.19 3.58 12.38
C LEU A 116 -15.97 4.19 13.56
N ASP A 117 -16.50 3.38 14.45
CA ASP A 117 -17.26 3.85 15.62
C ASP A 117 -16.44 4.75 16.57
N PRO A 118 -15.13 4.54 16.77
CA PRO A 118 -14.35 5.37 17.69
C PRO A 118 -14.15 6.82 17.23
N TYR A 119 -14.31 7.15 15.94
CA TYR A 119 -14.02 8.49 15.43
C TYR A 119 -15.12 9.49 15.77
N LEU A 120 -14.70 10.73 16.04
CA LEU A 120 -15.64 11.81 16.36
C LEU A 120 -16.54 12.15 15.17
N PRO A 121 -17.79 12.61 15.41
CA PRO A 121 -18.62 13.15 14.35
C PRO A 121 -17.95 14.39 13.72
N LYS A 122 -18.38 14.74 12.51
CA LYS A 122 -17.81 15.87 11.78
C LYS A 122 -17.98 17.19 12.55
N GLN A 123 -16.86 17.79 12.93
CA GLN A 123 -16.72 19.08 13.62
C GLN A 123 -15.70 20.00 12.91
N GLY A 124 -15.03 19.50 11.88
CA GLY A 124 -13.93 20.17 11.21
C GLY A 124 -14.37 21.39 10.40
N VAL A 125 -13.62 22.48 10.57
CA VAL A 125 -13.78 23.70 9.78
C VAL A 125 -12.95 23.62 8.51
N ARG A 126 -13.55 24.02 7.39
CA ARG A 126 -12.84 24.09 6.11
C ARG A 126 -11.75 25.15 6.16
N ARG A 127 -10.58 24.81 5.63
CA ARG A 127 -9.43 25.71 5.49
C ARG A 127 -8.78 25.55 4.12
N GLN A 128 -8.16 26.61 3.64
CA GLN A 128 -7.31 26.52 2.46
C GLN A 128 -5.99 25.86 2.86
N VAL A 129 -5.54 24.92 2.04
CA VAL A 129 -4.26 24.23 2.21
C VAL A 129 -3.60 24.11 0.84
N SER A 130 -2.27 24.07 0.85
CA SER A 130 -1.45 23.78 -0.31
C SER A 130 -0.11 23.24 0.15
N GLY A 131 0.56 22.43 -0.65
CA GLY A 131 1.91 21.96 -0.41
C GLY A 131 2.80 22.10 -1.65
N ILE A 132 4.08 21.80 -1.48
CA ILE A 132 5.06 21.72 -2.56
C ILE A 132 5.63 20.31 -2.60
N ALA A 133 5.55 19.67 -3.77
CA ALA A 133 6.14 18.37 -4.02
C ALA A 133 7.36 18.54 -4.93
N TYR A 134 8.46 17.92 -4.55
CA TYR A 134 9.74 17.92 -5.26
C TYR A 134 10.01 16.55 -5.89
N LEU A 135 10.61 16.57 -7.07
CA LEU A 135 11.22 15.40 -7.69
C LEU A 135 12.50 15.79 -8.44
N SER A 136 13.55 14.99 -8.31
CA SER A 136 14.82 15.22 -8.99
C SER A 136 14.67 15.09 -10.51
N ALA A 137 15.37 15.93 -11.26
CA ALA A 137 15.35 15.95 -12.72
C ALA A 137 15.92 14.67 -13.36
N ASP A 138 16.75 13.92 -12.62
CA ASP A 138 17.31 12.63 -13.03
C ASP A 138 16.44 11.43 -12.66
N HIS A 139 15.32 11.65 -11.94
CA HIS A 139 14.44 10.57 -11.54
C HIS A 139 13.71 9.99 -12.78
N PRO A 140 13.67 8.65 -12.97
CA PRO A 140 13.06 8.05 -14.17
C PRO A 140 11.60 8.43 -14.43
N ASP A 141 10.84 8.73 -13.37
CA ASP A 141 9.43 9.14 -13.45
C ASP A 141 9.23 10.67 -13.56
N VAL A 142 10.27 11.47 -13.86
CA VAL A 142 10.16 12.94 -13.87
C VAL A 142 9.14 13.46 -14.89
N GLU A 143 9.05 12.88 -16.07
CA GLU A 143 8.04 13.28 -17.05
C GLU A 143 6.62 12.94 -16.58
N ASP A 144 6.42 11.79 -15.95
CA ASP A 144 5.13 11.41 -15.37
C ASP A 144 4.74 12.40 -14.27
N PHE A 145 5.69 12.77 -13.42
CA PHE A 145 5.48 13.77 -12.36
C PHE A 145 5.07 15.13 -12.92
N ILE A 146 5.76 15.60 -13.98
CA ILE A 146 5.42 16.86 -14.66
C ILE A 146 4.04 16.80 -15.29
N ARG A 147 3.71 15.69 -15.97
CA ARG A 147 2.44 15.52 -16.68
C ARG A 147 1.28 15.14 -15.76
N GLY A 148 1.56 14.68 -14.54
CA GLY A 148 0.56 14.14 -13.61
C GLY A 148 0.02 12.77 -14.04
N LEU A 149 0.90 11.92 -14.58
CA LEU A 149 0.54 10.60 -15.11
C LEU A 149 0.71 9.50 -14.06
N MET A 150 -0.28 8.61 -13.94
CA MET A 150 -0.13 7.36 -13.20
C MET A 150 -0.93 6.23 -13.87
N VAL A 151 -0.55 4.98 -13.58
CA VAL A 151 -1.38 3.82 -13.93
C VAL A 151 -2.51 3.69 -12.91
N PRO A 152 -3.79 3.81 -13.31
CA PRO A 152 -4.91 3.76 -12.37
C PRO A 152 -4.99 2.43 -11.61
N SER A 153 -5.31 2.47 -10.32
CA SER A 153 -5.39 1.26 -9.49
C SER A 153 -6.46 0.25 -9.93
N HIS A 154 -7.51 0.70 -10.63
CA HIS A 154 -8.56 -0.17 -11.16
C HIS A 154 -8.21 -0.84 -12.50
N THR A 155 -7.12 -0.40 -13.14
CA THR A 155 -6.59 -0.98 -14.39
C THR A 155 -5.06 -1.13 -14.27
N PRO A 156 -4.58 -2.06 -13.43
CA PRO A 156 -3.16 -2.15 -13.07
C PRO A 156 -2.24 -2.49 -14.25
N ASP A 157 -2.76 -3.16 -15.29
CA ASP A 157 -2.06 -3.45 -16.55
C ASP A 157 -2.45 -2.48 -17.69
N GLY A 158 -3.21 -1.43 -17.37
CA GLY A 158 -3.67 -0.43 -18.33
C GLY A 158 -2.66 0.69 -18.60
N PRO A 159 -2.94 1.58 -19.56
CA PRO A 159 -2.08 2.71 -19.86
C PRO A 159 -2.07 3.72 -18.70
N LYS A 160 -1.02 4.55 -18.65
CA LYS A 160 -0.99 5.72 -17.78
C LYS A 160 -2.11 6.69 -18.17
N GLN A 161 -2.73 7.31 -17.18
CA GLN A 161 -3.74 8.37 -17.38
C GLN A 161 -3.33 9.61 -16.59
N ALA A 162 -3.75 10.78 -17.08
CA ALA A 162 -3.50 12.05 -16.41
C ALA A 162 -4.53 12.30 -15.32
N PHE A 163 -4.05 12.70 -14.14
CA PHE A 163 -4.90 13.07 -13.01
C PHE A 163 -4.57 14.48 -12.53
N PRO A 164 -5.59 15.26 -12.12
CA PRO A 164 -5.37 16.58 -11.61
C PRO A 164 -4.69 16.52 -10.23
N ILE A 165 -3.62 17.30 -10.09
CA ILE A 165 -2.92 17.54 -8.81
C ILE A 165 -3.18 19.01 -8.47
N ARG A 166 -4.01 19.27 -7.45
CA ARG A 166 -4.55 20.62 -7.19
C ARG A 166 -4.00 21.24 -5.93
N LEU A 167 -3.72 20.41 -4.91
CA LEU A 167 -3.24 20.89 -3.62
C LEU A 167 -1.71 20.94 -3.56
N TRP A 168 -1.02 20.30 -4.50
CA TRP A 168 0.44 20.27 -4.55
C TRP A 168 0.97 21.03 -5.76
N ARG A 169 1.70 22.12 -5.51
CA ARG A 169 2.58 22.69 -6.52
C ARG A 169 3.76 21.73 -6.73
N ARG A 170 4.07 21.45 -7.99
CA ARG A 170 5.15 20.54 -8.36
C ARG A 170 6.39 21.34 -8.74
N VAL A 171 7.54 20.87 -8.29
CA VAL A 171 8.85 21.46 -8.58
C VAL A 171 9.82 20.34 -8.93
N VAL A 172 10.52 20.49 -10.04
CA VAL A 172 11.64 19.63 -10.43
C VAL A 172 12.94 20.31 -10.05
N TYR A 173 13.89 19.60 -9.47
CA TYR A 173 15.19 20.16 -9.11
C TYR A 173 16.37 19.45 -9.78
N GLY A 174 17.47 20.17 -9.96
CA GLY A 174 18.71 19.62 -10.51
C GLY A 174 18.88 19.85 -12.02
N PRO A 175 19.91 19.24 -12.63
CA PRO A 175 20.22 19.43 -14.05
C PRO A 175 19.09 18.90 -14.94
N ALA A 176 18.45 19.79 -15.70
CA ALA A 176 17.36 19.46 -16.63
C ALA A 176 17.75 19.82 -18.06
N SER A 177 17.41 18.95 -19.01
CA SER A 177 17.54 19.24 -20.45
C SER A 177 16.58 20.35 -20.88
N GLU A 178 16.85 21.02 -22.00
CA GLU A 178 15.95 22.04 -22.53
C GLU A 178 14.56 21.47 -22.88
N ALA A 179 14.51 20.21 -23.32
CA ALA A 179 13.26 19.49 -23.56
C ALA A 179 12.45 19.30 -22.26
N LEU A 180 13.11 18.90 -21.16
CA LEU A 180 12.46 18.72 -19.87
C LEU A 180 11.98 20.06 -19.29
N LYS A 181 12.78 21.13 -19.42
CA LYS A 181 12.37 22.49 -19.03
C LYS A 181 11.18 22.98 -19.85
N ALA A 182 11.14 22.72 -21.16
CA ALA A 182 10.01 23.07 -22.02
C ALA A 182 8.74 22.33 -21.58
N LEU A 183 8.85 21.02 -21.32
CA LEU A 183 7.76 20.21 -20.80
C LEU A 183 7.24 20.72 -19.45
N ALA A 184 8.16 21.06 -18.53
CA ALA A 184 7.79 21.60 -17.23
C ALA A 184 7.02 22.92 -17.36
N ARG A 185 7.46 23.84 -18.23
CA ARG A 185 6.74 25.09 -18.50
C ARG A 185 5.34 24.87 -19.06
N GLU A 186 5.17 23.94 -20.00
CA GLU A 186 3.86 23.59 -20.58
C GLU A 186 2.86 23.13 -19.51
N HIS A 187 3.33 22.40 -18.50
CA HIS A 187 2.51 21.86 -17.42
C HIS A 187 2.51 22.70 -16.12
N GLY A 188 3.08 23.92 -16.15
CA GLY A 188 3.14 24.81 -14.99
C GLY A 188 3.97 24.27 -13.82
N VAL A 189 4.99 23.46 -14.12
CA VAL A 189 5.94 22.90 -13.16
C VAL A 189 7.22 23.72 -13.19
N GLU A 190 7.69 24.15 -12.03
CA GLU A 190 8.93 24.90 -11.92
C GLU A 190 10.13 23.97 -11.99
N VAL A 191 11.22 24.44 -12.60
CA VAL A 191 12.52 23.75 -12.59
C VAL A 191 13.53 24.64 -11.88
N VAL A 192 14.12 24.15 -10.79
CA VAL A 192 15.11 24.86 -9.99
C VAL A 192 16.47 24.16 -10.06
N PRO A 193 17.59 24.89 -9.98
CA PRO A 193 18.92 24.27 -10.13
C PRO A 193 19.31 23.38 -8.93
N VAL A 194 18.80 23.69 -7.74
CA VAL A 194 19.16 23.01 -6.49
C VAL A 194 17.90 22.72 -5.68
N ARG A 195 17.86 21.55 -5.04
CA ARG A 195 16.83 21.19 -4.07
C ARG A 195 16.86 22.15 -2.88
N PRO A 196 15.72 22.73 -2.45
CA PRO A 196 15.66 23.49 -1.21
C PRO A 196 16.06 22.63 0.00
N GLY A 197 16.80 23.21 0.94
CA GLY A 197 17.33 22.50 2.11
C GLY A 197 16.38 22.50 3.31
N ASP A 198 15.88 23.67 3.71
CA ASP A 198 15.18 23.84 4.98
C ASP A 198 13.70 23.43 4.88
N GLY A 199 13.26 22.60 5.83
CA GLY A 199 11.86 22.23 6.00
C GLY A 199 11.29 21.25 4.96
N VAL A 200 12.11 20.74 4.04
CA VAL A 200 11.71 19.72 3.05
C VAL A 200 11.77 18.33 3.67
N LEU A 201 10.62 17.66 3.74
CA LEU A 201 10.49 16.30 4.24
C LEU A 201 10.94 15.32 3.15
N GLU A 202 12.10 14.70 3.33
CA GLU A 202 12.55 13.61 2.47
C GLU A 202 11.75 12.34 2.79
N VAL A 203 11.11 11.76 1.77
CA VAL A 203 10.31 10.55 1.93
C VAL A 203 11.15 9.34 1.56
N ALA A 204 11.47 8.49 2.54
CA ALA A 204 12.23 7.27 2.29
C ALA A 204 11.40 6.23 1.51
N ASP A 205 12.08 5.31 0.81
CA ASP A 205 11.48 4.28 -0.04
C ASP A 205 10.91 3.09 0.75
N ASP A 206 10.05 3.39 1.72
CA ASP A 206 9.31 2.43 2.51
C ASP A 206 7.91 2.95 2.88
N MET A 207 6.99 2.02 3.11
CA MET A 207 5.58 2.36 3.32
C MET A 207 5.33 3.15 4.61
N GLU A 208 6.14 2.93 5.64
CA GLU A 208 5.95 3.64 6.90
C GLU A 208 6.37 5.09 6.72
N SER A 209 7.55 5.35 6.14
CA SER A 209 8.01 6.71 5.82
C SER A 209 7.02 7.46 4.92
N ILE A 210 6.49 6.82 3.87
CA ILE A 210 5.47 7.40 2.98
C ILE A 210 4.23 7.86 3.76
N VAL A 211 3.68 6.99 4.62
CA VAL A 211 2.49 7.32 5.41
C VAL A 211 2.79 8.45 6.39
N ARG A 212 3.88 8.31 7.16
CA ARG A 212 4.27 9.28 8.19
C ARG A 212 4.59 10.65 7.61
N ALA A 213 5.25 10.73 6.46
CA ALA A 213 5.49 11.99 5.74
C ALA A 213 4.16 12.68 5.39
N GLY A 214 3.15 11.91 4.98
CA GLY A 214 1.81 12.42 4.73
C GLY A 214 1.15 13.00 5.98
N PHE A 215 1.24 12.32 7.13
CA PHE A 215 0.69 12.85 8.39
C PHE A 215 1.47 14.05 8.91
N THR A 216 2.79 14.10 8.72
CA THR A 216 3.58 15.30 8.99
C THR A 216 3.08 16.47 8.12
N ALA A 217 2.83 16.24 6.83
CA ALA A 217 2.25 17.28 5.96
C ALA A 217 0.84 17.73 6.41
N VAL A 218 0.01 16.80 6.90
CA VAL A 218 -1.29 17.14 7.51
C VAL A 218 -1.10 18.03 8.74
N ARG A 219 -0.18 17.68 9.66
CA ARG A 219 0.12 18.49 10.85
C ARG A 219 0.60 19.89 10.50
N GLN A 220 1.50 20.01 9.53
CA GLN A 220 1.99 21.31 9.03
C GLN A 220 0.84 22.14 8.46
N ALA A 221 0.01 21.56 7.59
CA ALA A 221 -1.15 22.24 7.02
C ALA A 221 -2.18 22.66 8.09
N LEU A 222 -2.35 21.89 9.17
CA LEU A 222 -3.21 22.26 10.28
C LEU A 222 -2.68 23.46 11.09
N LYS A 223 -1.37 23.69 11.09
CA LYS A 223 -0.71 24.86 11.68
C LYS A 223 -0.70 26.08 10.76
N GLY A 224 -1.18 25.95 9.53
CA GLY A 224 -1.12 27.00 8.51
C GLY A 224 0.21 27.08 7.77
N GLU A 225 1.09 26.09 7.95
CA GLU A 225 2.35 25.97 7.23
C GLU A 225 2.11 25.36 5.83
N VAL A 226 3.04 25.60 4.90
CA VAL A 226 3.03 24.98 3.57
C VAL A 226 3.94 23.74 3.61
N PRO A 227 3.39 22.52 3.69
CA PRO A 227 4.20 21.30 3.70
C PRO A 227 5.01 21.15 2.42
N GLN A 228 6.24 20.67 2.57
CA GLN A 228 7.18 20.44 1.48
C GLN A 228 7.63 18.98 1.52
N LEU A 229 7.39 18.23 0.44
CA LEU A 229 7.73 16.80 0.32
C LEU A 229 8.72 16.59 -0.82
N ASP A 230 9.76 15.80 -0.58
CA ASP A 230 10.64 15.30 -1.63
C ASP A 230 10.45 13.81 -1.84
N LEU A 231 10.03 13.45 -3.06
CA LEU A 231 9.70 12.09 -3.46
C LEU A 231 10.84 11.40 -4.22
N SER A 232 11.99 12.04 -4.37
CA SER A 232 13.09 11.59 -5.23
C SER A 232 13.76 10.29 -4.78
N ARG A 233 13.57 9.90 -3.52
CA ARG A 233 14.08 8.62 -2.99
C ARG A 233 13.17 7.44 -3.32
N LEU A 234 11.90 7.69 -3.66
CA LEU A 234 10.96 6.62 -3.96
C LEU A 234 11.37 5.92 -5.26
N ARG A 235 11.31 4.58 -5.27
CA ARG A 235 11.65 3.81 -6.48
C ARG A 235 10.70 4.13 -7.64
N PRO A 236 11.16 4.06 -8.90
CA PRO A 236 10.33 4.35 -10.07
C PRO A 236 9.25 3.30 -10.30
N LEU A 237 8.19 3.69 -11.01
CA LEU A 237 7.12 2.81 -11.49
C LEU A 237 7.72 1.55 -12.16
N GLY A 238 7.16 0.38 -11.83
CA GLY A 238 7.61 -0.89 -12.38
C GLY A 238 8.74 -1.57 -11.60
N SER A 239 9.37 -0.88 -10.64
CA SER A 239 10.42 -1.47 -9.80
C SER A 239 9.92 -2.68 -9.02
N PRO A 240 10.67 -3.81 -8.95
CA PRO A 240 10.24 -5.01 -8.22
C PRO A 240 10.04 -4.76 -6.72
N VAL A 241 9.00 -5.38 -6.15
CA VAL A 241 8.70 -5.38 -4.71
C VAL A 241 8.92 -6.77 -4.14
N ARG A 242 10.10 -7.00 -3.55
CA ARG A 242 10.60 -8.32 -3.10
C ARG A 242 9.58 -9.17 -2.34
N ARG A 243 8.84 -8.61 -1.37
CA ARG A 243 7.94 -9.38 -0.50
C ARG A 243 6.53 -9.61 -1.03
N SER A 244 6.04 -8.77 -1.94
CA SER A 244 4.67 -8.90 -2.47
C SER A 244 4.61 -9.59 -3.83
N GLY A 245 5.76 -9.79 -4.50
CA GLY A 245 5.81 -10.27 -5.88
C GLY A 245 5.31 -9.27 -6.92
N GLY A 246 4.96 -8.05 -6.49
CA GLY A 246 4.45 -6.98 -7.37
C GLY A 246 5.49 -6.00 -7.87
N THR A 247 5.01 -4.95 -8.52
CA THR A 247 5.79 -3.79 -8.96
C THR A 247 5.33 -2.51 -8.28
N ALA A 248 6.26 -1.57 -8.10
CA ALA A 248 6.00 -0.28 -7.50
C ALA A 248 5.13 0.60 -8.41
N SER A 249 4.33 1.48 -7.82
CA SER A 249 3.47 2.44 -8.52
C SER A 249 4.17 3.76 -8.89
N GLY A 250 5.37 4.00 -8.37
CA GLY A 250 6.16 5.21 -8.60
C GLY A 250 5.74 6.43 -7.75
N PRO A 251 6.61 7.43 -7.57
CA PRO A 251 6.34 8.63 -6.77
C PRO A 251 5.09 9.41 -7.20
N THR A 252 4.84 9.52 -8.51
CA THR A 252 3.69 10.29 -9.03
C THR A 252 2.36 9.71 -8.58
N SER A 253 2.24 8.38 -8.48
CA SER A 253 1.05 7.72 -7.96
C SER A 253 0.81 8.03 -6.48
N PHE A 254 1.86 8.07 -5.67
CA PHE A 254 1.75 8.49 -4.26
C PHE A 254 1.33 9.96 -4.13
N LEU A 255 1.84 10.85 -4.98
CA LEU A 255 1.38 12.25 -5.00
C LEU A 255 -0.12 12.37 -5.28
N ILE A 256 -0.61 11.67 -6.31
CA ILE A 256 -2.00 11.74 -6.76
C ILE A 256 -2.96 11.02 -5.80
N GLU A 257 -2.66 9.78 -5.42
CA GLU A 257 -3.58 8.98 -4.61
C GLU A 257 -3.43 9.28 -3.12
N PHE A 258 -2.23 9.49 -2.59
CA PHE A 258 -2.04 9.67 -1.15
C PHE A 258 -2.01 11.13 -0.76
N TYR A 259 -0.99 11.86 -1.20
CA TYR A 259 -0.69 13.17 -0.64
C TYR A 259 -1.76 14.21 -1.00
N GLU A 260 -2.34 14.17 -2.21
CA GLU A 260 -3.49 15.01 -2.58
C GLU A 260 -4.69 14.74 -1.65
N ASN A 261 -4.99 13.47 -1.36
CA ASN A 261 -6.09 13.11 -0.45
C ASN A 261 -5.78 13.51 1.00
N PHE A 262 -4.54 13.40 1.45
CA PHE A 262 -4.14 13.78 2.81
C PHE A 262 -4.23 15.29 3.03
N LEU A 263 -3.81 16.11 2.06
CA LEU A 263 -4.09 17.56 2.14
C LEU A 263 -5.59 17.84 2.06
N ARG A 264 -6.35 17.07 1.27
CA ARG A 264 -7.81 17.20 1.29
C ARG A 264 -8.39 16.89 2.68
N PHE A 265 -7.87 15.89 3.38
CA PHE A 265 -8.23 15.58 4.76
C PHE A 265 -7.89 16.73 5.72
N ALA A 266 -6.68 17.29 5.62
CA ALA A 266 -6.27 18.48 6.39
C ALA A 266 -7.19 19.68 6.14
N SER A 267 -7.57 19.92 4.88
CA SER A 267 -8.48 21.02 4.50
C SER A 267 -9.88 20.91 5.10
N LEU A 268 -10.27 19.71 5.54
CA LEU A 268 -11.54 19.42 6.21
C LEU A 268 -11.42 19.44 7.75
N GLY A 269 -10.25 19.78 8.29
CA GLY A 269 -10.00 19.80 9.74
C GLY A 269 -9.47 18.48 10.32
N ALA A 270 -8.95 17.59 9.46
CA ALA A 270 -8.27 16.34 9.83
C ALA A 270 -9.10 15.43 10.76
N GLU A 271 -8.61 15.10 11.95
CA GLU A 271 -9.28 14.20 12.90
C GLU A 271 -10.71 14.65 13.27
N ARG A 272 -11.01 15.95 13.11
CA ARG A 272 -12.36 16.52 13.29
C ARG A 272 -13.24 16.41 12.04
N ALA A 273 -12.74 15.95 10.90
CA ALA A 273 -13.49 15.87 9.64
C ALA A 273 -14.57 14.76 9.63
N GLY A 274 -14.53 13.87 10.63
CA GLY A 274 -15.48 12.78 10.81
C GLY A 274 -15.05 11.45 10.18
N PRO A 275 -15.66 10.32 10.57
CA PRO A 275 -15.26 8.97 10.14
C PRO A 275 -15.27 8.77 8.62
N VAL A 276 -16.25 9.37 7.93
CA VAL A 276 -16.35 9.28 6.47
C VAL A 276 -15.17 9.96 5.78
N ALA A 277 -14.66 11.08 6.33
CA ALA A 277 -13.50 11.77 5.78
C ALA A 277 -12.22 10.98 6.04
N VAL A 278 -12.06 10.40 7.24
CA VAL A 278 -10.94 9.49 7.54
C VAL A 278 -10.92 8.32 6.56
N LEU A 279 -12.05 7.63 6.38
CA LEU A 279 -12.14 6.54 5.42
C LEU A 279 -11.82 7.00 3.99
N ARG A 280 -12.45 8.09 3.53
CA ARG A 280 -12.39 8.53 2.13
C ARG A 280 -11.03 9.10 1.73
N TYR A 281 -10.38 9.83 2.62
CA TYR A 281 -9.20 10.63 2.31
C TYR A 281 -7.92 10.11 2.96
N VAL A 282 -8.02 9.15 3.89
CA VAL A 282 -6.86 8.50 4.50
C VAL A 282 -6.86 7.02 4.13
N TYR A 283 -7.81 6.23 4.63
CA TYR A 283 -7.72 4.77 4.53
C TYR A 283 -7.96 4.22 3.12
N ALA A 284 -9.02 4.62 2.44
CA ALA A 284 -9.32 4.11 1.10
C ALA A 284 -8.22 4.46 0.07
N PRO A 285 -7.68 5.70 0.03
CA PRO A 285 -6.56 6.00 -0.85
C PRO A 285 -5.31 5.20 -0.52
N LEU A 286 -4.97 5.02 0.77
CA LEU A 286 -3.87 4.15 1.20
C LEU A 286 -3.99 2.75 0.62
N LEU A 287 -5.17 2.14 0.76
CA LEU A 287 -5.44 0.80 0.24
C LEU A 287 -5.36 0.72 -1.30
N ARG A 288 -5.68 1.80 -2.03
CA ARG A 288 -5.60 1.84 -3.50
C ARG A 288 -4.18 2.04 -4.04
N GLY A 289 -3.39 2.89 -3.39
CA GLY A 289 -2.03 3.20 -3.86
C GLY A 289 -0.99 2.17 -3.44
N VAL A 290 -1.23 1.42 -2.35
CA VAL A 290 -0.49 0.17 -2.12
C VAL A 290 -1.02 -0.88 -3.08
N LYS A 291 -0.40 -0.96 -4.26
CA LYS A 291 -0.68 -2.05 -5.20
C LYS A 291 -0.39 -3.39 -4.51
N GLN A 292 -1.41 -4.21 -4.34
CA GLN A 292 -1.17 -5.64 -4.17
C GLN A 292 -0.47 -6.10 -5.44
N GLY A 293 0.75 -6.60 -5.30
CA GLY A 293 1.32 -7.43 -6.34
C GLY A 293 0.31 -8.54 -6.59
N GLY A 294 -0.32 -8.51 -7.77
CA GLY A 294 -1.01 -9.69 -8.24
C GLY A 294 0.02 -10.80 -8.17
N VAL A 295 -0.23 -11.80 -7.32
CA VAL A 295 0.45 -13.07 -7.41
C VAL A 295 0.19 -13.52 -8.85
N ARG A 296 1.18 -13.33 -9.73
CA ARG A 296 1.18 -13.96 -11.04
C ARG A 296 1.62 -15.40 -10.83
#